data_AF-A0A8J5NCG7-F1
#
_entry.id   AF-A0A8J5NCG7-F1
#
_cell.length_a   1.000
_cell.length_b   1.000
_cell.length_c   1.000
_cell.angle_alpha   90.00
_cell.angle_beta   90.00
_cell.angle_gamma   90.00
#
_symmetry.space_group_name_H-M   'P 1'
#
loop_
_entity.id
_entity.type
_entity.pdbx_description
1 polymer ?
#
loop_
_entity_poly.entity_id
_entity_poly.type
_entity_poly.pdbx_seq_one_letter_code
_entity_poly.pdbx_strand_id
1 'polypeptide(L)'
;MNKRIESIAADGSDRRLMVRTTGQPISLMVTGAQIAWALEDSSLLFIASKVNMTNIVNITLANKISSFPSVFRLSELAWKIPPTMATSRNACSDNGNCSQLCLGNVKNDQVCGCGPGFTLSHDGVSCRPNGCAPHLFMCTTTHTCIPAKWRQ
;
A
#
# COMPACT_ATOMS: atom_id res chain seq x y z
N MET A 1 15.00 22.60 2.72
CA MET A 1 14.73 21.15 2.89
C MET A 1 15.35 20.39 1.72
N ASN A 2 16.01 19.26 1.97
CA ASN A 2 16.65 18.45 0.92
C ASN A 2 15.60 17.61 0.16
N LYS A 3 15.16 18.11 -0.99
CA LYS A 3 14.18 17.44 -1.88
C LYS A 3 14.87 16.35 -2.70
N ARG A 4 14.51 15.09 -2.45
CA ARG A 4 15.17 13.93 -3.07
C ARG A 4 14.29 12.68 -3.04
N ILE A 5 14.60 11.73 -3.91
CA ILE A 5 14.04 10.37 -3.94
C ILE A 5 15.19 9.39 -3.65
N GLU A 6 14.93 8.42 -2.79
CA GLU A 6 15.91 7.44 -2.30
C GLU A 6 15.35 6.02 -2.47
N SER A 7 16.23 5.03 -2.48
CA SER A 7 15.90 3.61 -2.40
C SER A 7 16.58 2.98 -1.18
N ILE A 8 16.03 1.86 -0.72
CA ILE A 8 16.55 1.10 0.42
C ILE A 8 16.11 -0.37 0.25
N ALA A 9 16.93 -1.31 0.71
CA ALA A 9 16.53 -2.71 0.78
C ALA A 9 15.40 -2.90 1.80
N ALA A 10 14.62 -3.97 1.63
CA ALA A 10 13.46 -4.26 2.50
C ALA A 10 13.84 -4.49 3.97
N ASP A 11 15.08 -4.91 4.24
CA ASP A 11 15.67 -5.08 5.57
C ASP A 11 16.24 -3.77 6.16
N GLY A 12 16.14 -2.65 5.43
CA GLY A 12 16.69 -1.35 5.81
C GLY A 12 18.17 -1.16 5.45
N SER A 13 18.83 -2.14 4.84
CA SER A 13 20.20 -1.99 4.34
C SER A 13 20.25 -1.25 3.00
N ASP A 14 21.46 -0.96 2.51
CA ASP A 14 21.70 -0.47 1.14
C ASP A 14 20.89 0.77 0.73
N ARG A 15 20.81 1.77 1.63
CA ARG A 15 20.18 3.05 1.33
C ARG A 15 20.96 3.80 0.27
N ARG A 16 20.30 4.21 -0.82
CA ARG A 16 20.91 4.92 -1.96
C ARG A 16 20.11 6.16 -2.34
N LEU A 17 20.83 7.22 -2.73
CA LEU A 17 20.21 8.38 -3.37
C LEU A 17 19.94 8.06 -4.84
N MET A 18 18.67 8.15 -5.25
CA MET A 18 18.26 7.90 -6.64
C MET A 18 18.31 9.19 -7.47
N VAL A 19 17.69 10.27 -6.97
CA VAL A 19 17.65 11.56 -7.66
C VAL A 19 17.43 12.72 -6.69
N ARG A 20 18.04 13.87 -7.01
CA ARG A 20 17.73 15.16 -6.37
C ARG A 20 16.69 15.88 -7.22
N THR A 21 15.60 16.31 -6.59
CA THR A 21 14.47 16.90 -7.32
C THR A 21 14.47 18.43 -7.18
N THR A 22 13.98 19.10 -8.21
CA THR A 22 13.83 20.57 -8.24
C THR A 22 12.62 21.04 -7.40
N GLY A 23 11.60 20.20 -7.31
CA GLY A 23 10.37 20.41 -6.54
C GLY A 23 10.15 19.34 -5.47
N GLN A 24 9.11 19.50 -4.66
CA GLN A 24 8.74 18.54 -3.62
C GLN A 24 8.12 17.30 -4.30
N PRO A 25 8.69 16.09 -4.15
CA PRO A 25 8.05 14.88 -4.65
C PRO A 25 6.75 14.59 -3.86
N ILE A 26 5.66 14.32 -4.57
CA ILE A 26 4.32 14.09 -3.97
C ILE A 26 3.72 12.72 -4.31
N SER A 27 4.22 12.07 -5.37
CA SER A 27 3.83 10.72 -5.76
C SER A 27 4.96 10.02 -6.48
N LEU A 28 5.10 8.71 -6.25
CA LEU A 28 6.11 7.84 -6.85
C LEU A 28 5.43 6.54 -7.28
N MET A 29 5.80 6.02 -8.44
CA MET A 29 5.38 4.73 -8.97
C MET A 29 6.61 3.95 -9.43
N VAL A 30 6.61 2.64 -9.16
CA VAL A 30 7.73 1.74 -9.43
C VAL A 30 7.18 0.63 -10.34
N THR A 31 7.40 0.73 -11.67
CA THR A 31 6.84 -0.21 -12.67
C THR A 31 7.96 -0.85 -13.50
N GLY A 32 7.91 -2.16 -13.72
CA GLY A 32 8.91 -2.86 -14.54
C GLY A 32 10.37 -2.46 -14.22
N ALA A 33 11.07 -1.87 -15.19
CA ALA A 33 12.45 -1.36 -15.04
C ALA A 33 12.54 0.16 -14.77
N GLN A 34 11.42 0.86 -14.53
CA GLN A 34 11.35 2.32 -14.42
C GLN A 34 10.73 2.81 -13.10
N ILE A 35 11.18 3.97 -12.61
CA ILE A 35 10.45 4.76 -11.64
C ILE A 35 9.81 5.96 -12.33
N ALA A 36 8.62 6.35 -11.87
CA ALA A 36 7.96 7.57 -12.30
C ALA A 36 7.58 8.40 -11.07
N TRP A 37 7.76 9.71 -11.11
CA TRP A 37 7.39 10.60 -10.00
C TRP A 37 6.77 11.91 -10.46
N ALA A 38 5.93 12.48 -9.59
CA ALA A 38 5.31 13.78 -9.76
C ALA A 38 5.82 14.74 -8.68
N LEU A 39 5.95 16.01 -9.06
CA LEU A 39 6.33 17.09 -8.16
C LEU A 39 5.11 17.98 -7.88
N GLU A 40 5.06 18.54 -6.67
CA GLU A 40 4.08 19.54 -6.29
C GLU A 40 4.09 20.71 -7.28
N ASP A 41 2.89 21.15 -7.70
CA ASP A 41 2.63 22.25 -8.65
C ASP A 41 3.28 22.13 -10.05
N SER A 42 3.82 20.97 -10.38
CA SER A 42 4.39 20.67 -11.68
C SER A 42 3.37 19.96 -12.58
N SER A 43 3.29 20.37 -13.85
CA SER A 43 2.56 19.64 -14.89
C SER A 43 3.42 18.57 -15.57
N LEU A 44 4.58 18.25 -15.00
CA LEU A 44 5.51 17.25 -15.53
C LEU A 44 5.43 15.96 -14.72
N LEU A 45 5.32 14.85 -15.45
CA LEU A 45 5.62 13.52 -14.98
C LEU A 45 7.06 13.18 -15.37
N PHE A 46 7.86 12.77 -14.40
CA PHE A 46 9.25 12.38 -14.63
C PHE A 46 9.36 10.86 -14.61
N ILE A 47 10.11 10.28 -15.55
CA ILE A 47 10.31 8.83 -15.67
C ILE A 47 11.80 8.55 -15.89
N ALA A 48 12.36 7.58 -15.17
CA ALA A 48 13.75 7.16 -15.33
C ALA A 48 13.90 5.65 -15.09
N SER A 49 15.00 5.06 -15.57
CA SER A 49 15.34 3.67 -15.25
C SER A 49 15.69 3.51 -13.77
N LYS A 50 15.19 2.45 -13.12
CA LYS A 50 15.50 2.10 -11.72
C LYS A 50 16.98 1.78 -11.49
N VAL A 51 17.68 1.38 -12.55
CA VAL A 51 19.08 0.95 -12.48
C VAL A 51 20.01 2.08 -12.90
N ASN A 52 19.64 2.78 -13.97
CA ASN A 52 20.44 3.85 -14.55
C ASN A 52 19.67 5.17 -14.55
N MET A 53 19.90 5.98 -13.52
CA MET A 53 19.23 7.26 -13.29
C MET A 53 19.79 8.41 -14.16
N THR A 54 20.50 8.12 -15.26
CA THR A 54 21.13 9.16 -16.10
C THR A 54 20.16 9.84 -17.07
N ASN A 55 19.14 9.12 -17.55
CA ASN A 55 18.23 9.60 -18.58
C ASN A 55 16.83 9.78 -18.01
N ILE A 56 16.57 10.96 -17.46
CA ILE A 56 15.25 11.35 -16.95
C ILE A 56 14.42 11.91 -18.12
N VAL A 57 13.31 11.24 -18.42
CA VAL A 57 12.32 11.66 -19.42
C VAL A 57 11.23 12.47 -18.72
N ASN A 58 10.85 13.59 -19.32
CA ASN A 58 9.77 14.43 -18.81
C ASN A 58 8.58 14.35 -19.76
N ILE A 59 7.40 14.06 -19.23
CA ILE A 59 6.13 14.04 -19.95
C ILE A 59 5.26 15.18 -19.42
N THR A 60 4.81 16.06 -20.31
CA THR A 60 3.86 17.11 -19.96
C THR A 60 2.46 16.54 -19.88
N LEU A 61 1.83 16.64 -18.72
CA LEU A 61 0.42 16.33 -18.53
C LEU A 61 -0.39 17.52 -19.04
N ALA A 62 -1.16 17.31 -20.12
CA ALA A 62 -2.13 18.30 -20.59
C ALA A 62 -3.19 18.51 -19.49
N ASN A 63 -3.58 19.76 -19.24
CA ASN A 63 -4.57 20.20 -18.23
C ASN A 63 -4.00 20.62 -16.85
N LYS A 64 -3.13 21.63 -16.82
CA LYS A 64 -2.98 22.43 -15.60
C LYS A 64 -4.20 23.36 -15.49
N ILE A 65 -5.11 23.07 -14.57
CA ILE A 65 -6.18 24.02 -14.20
C ILE A 65 -5.52 25.06 -13.28
N SER A 66 -5.36 26.28 -13.76
CA SER A 66 -4.57 27.35 -13.12
C SER A 66 -5.05 27.76 -11.73
N SER A 67 -6.26 27.37 -11.33
CA SER A 67 -6.90 27.79 -10.08
C SER A 67 -6.60 26.90 -8.87
N PHE A 68 -5.97 25.73 -9.02
CA PHE A 68 -5.73 24.80 -7.90
C PHE A 68 -4.35 24.12 -7.96
N PRO A 69 -3.71 23.85 -6.80
CA PRO A 69 -2.54 22.99 -6.73
C PRO A 69 -2.89 21.62 -7.29
N SER A 70 -2.17 21.16 -8.31
CA SER A 70 -2.43 19.85 -8.92
C SER A 70 -1.62 18.79 -8.17
N VAL A 71 -2.31 17.88 -7.50
CA VAL A 71 -1.69 16.72 -6.85
C VAL A 71 -1.96 15.49 -7.71
N PHE A 72 -0.92 14.98 -8.37
CA PHE A 72 -1.01 13.76 -9.16
C PHE A 72 -0.72 12.55 -8.28
N ARG A 73 -1.62 11.56 -8.28
CA ARG A 73 -1.38 10.23 -7.73
C ARG A 73 -1.08 9.29 -8.88
N LEU A 74 0.09 8.67 -8.85
CA LEU A 74 0.51 7.68 -9.83
C LEU A 74 0.19 6.29 -9.28
N SER A 75 -0.52 5.49 -10.06
CA SER A 75 -0.89 4.12 -9.71
C SER A 75 -0.78 3.21 -10.93
N GLU A 76 -0.13 2.06 -10.76
CA GLU A 76 -0.09 1.01 -11.76
C GLU A 76 -1.38 0.20 -11.72
N LEU A 77 -2.14 0.16 -12.82
CA LEU A 77 -3.45 -0.50 -12.86
C LEU A 77 -3.36 -2.00 -13.18
N ALA A 78 -2.29 -2.42 -13.88
CA ALA A 78 -2.07 -3.82 -14.19
C ALA A 78 -0.59 -4.08 -14.47
N TRP A 79 -0.07 -5.16 -13.89
CA TRP A 79 1.22 -5.73 -14.25
C TRP A 79 0.98 -7.15 -14.77
N LYS A 80 1.42 -7.42 -16.00
CA LYS A 80 1.52 -8.79 -16.51
C LYS A 80 2.49 -9.61 -15.65
N ILE A 81 1.96 -10.55 -14.89
CA ILE A 81 2.74 -11.44 -14.03
C ILE A 81 3.77 -12.19 -14.89
N PRO A 82 5.09 -12.11 -14.58
CA PRO A 82 6.10 -12.88 -15.30
C PRO A 82 5.81 -14.38 -15.21
N PRO A 83 6.03 -15.18 -16.28
CA PRO A 83 5.77 -16.63 -16.26
C PRO A 83 6.48 -17.36 -15.11
N THR A 84 7.65 -16.88 -14.70
CA THR A 84 8.44 -17.40 -13.57
C THR A 84 7.80 -17.19 -12.20
N MET A 85 6.90 -16.20 -12.07
CA MET A 85 6.13 -15.90 -10.86
C MET A 85 4.71 -16.47 -10.92
N ALA A 86 4.24 -16.84 -12.12
CA ALA A 86 2.89 -17.39 -12.32
C ALA A 86 2.71 -18.78 -11.68
N THR A 87 3.79 -19.48 -11.35
CA THR A 87 3.76 -20.79 -10.69
C THR A 87 3.78 -20.73 -9.17
N SER A 88 4.11 -19.58 -8.56
CA SER A 88 4.06 -19.44 -7.10
C SER A 88 2.62 -19.16 -6.67
N ARG A 89 1.93 -20.19 -6.16
CA ARG A 89 0.65 -19.98 -5.49
C ARG A 89 0.91 -19.20 -4.20
N ASN A 90 0.36 -17.99 -4.12
CA ASN A 90 0.33 -17.22 -2.88
C ASN A 90 -0.40 -18.06 -1.82
N ALA A 91 0.19 -18.22 -0.64
CA ALA A 91 -0.43 -18.94 0.48
C ALA A 91 -1.79 -18.35 0.91
N CYS A 92 -2.05 -17.08 0.55
CA CYS A 92 -3.33 -16.41 0.73
C CYS A 92 -4.33 -16.55 -0.43
N SER A 93 -4.08 -17.46 -1.39
CA SER A 93 -5.12 -17.89 -2.34
C SER A 93 -6.38 -18.27 -1.55
N ASP A 94 -7.53 -17.76 -1.98
CA ASP A 94 -8.82 -18.03 -1.32
C ASP A 94 -8.82 -17.64 0.17
N ASN A 95 -8.18 -16.50 0.47
CA ASN A 95 -7.93 -15.97 1.81
C ASN A 95 -7.15 -16.92 2.75
N GLY A 96 -6.46 -17.93 2.21
CA GLY A 96 -5.73 -18.91 3.02
C GLY A 96 -6.61 -19.62 4.05
N ASN A 97 -7.91 -19.74 3.77
CA ASN A 97 -8.92 -20.24 4.71
C ASN A 97 -9.09 -19.40 6.01
N CYS A 98 -8.62 -18.15 6.03
CA CYS A 98 -8.87 -17.22 7.14
C CYS A 98 -10.31 -16.72 7.13
N SER A 99 -10.84 -16.50 8.33
CA SER A 99 -12.14 -15.85 8.52
C SER A 99 -12.14 -14.36 8.16
N GLN A 100 -11.01 -13.65 8.38
CA GLN A 100 -10.89 -12.22 8.11
C GLN A 100 -9.67 -11.89 7.26
N LEU A 101 -8.49 -11.75 7.85
CA LEU A 101 -7.28 -11.30 7.16
C LEU A 101 -6.31 -12.45 6.95
N CYS A 102 -5.77 -12.56 5.75
CA CYS A 102 -4.67 -13.45 5.42
C CYS A 102 -3.38 -12.66 5.21
N LEU A 103 -2.34 -12.99 5.97
CA LEU A 103 -1.04 -12.33 5.92
C LEU A 103 0.01 -13.33 5.43
N GLY A 104 0.57 -13.10 4.25
CA GLY A 104 1.68 -13.89 3.71
C GLY A 104 3.00 -13.53 4.41
N ASN A 105 3.85 -14.54 4.64
CA ASN A 105 5.21 -14.33 5.13
C ASN A 105 6.26 -14.50 4.00
N VAL A 106 7.51 -14.13 4.28
CA VAL A 106 8.63 -14.24 3.32
C VAL A 106 8.97 -15.68 2.90
N LYS A 107 8.46 -16.69 3.60
CA LYS A 107 8.66 -18.12 3.31
C LYS A 107 7.53 -18.73 2.48
N ASN A 108 6.59 -17.91 1.98
CA ASN A 108 5.37 -18.36 1.32
C ASN A 108 4.47 -19.23 2.22
N ASP A 109 4.50 -18.99 3.54
CA ASP A 109 3.45 -19.44 4.45
C ASP A 109 2.43 -18.33 4.66
N GLN A 110 1.33 -18.69 5.31
CA GLN A 110 0.23 -17.84 5.64
C GLN A 110 0.02 -17.80 7.16
N VAL A 111 -0.42 -16.64 7.66
CA VAL A 111 -0.86 -16.44 9.04
C VAL A 111 -2.17 -15.67 9.00
N CYS A 112 -3.18 -16.13 9.73
CA CYS A 112 -4.43 -15.37 9.86
C CYS A 112 -4.30 -14.24 10.87
N GLY A 113 -4.94 -13.12 10.55
CA GLY A 113 -5.11 -11.96 11.42
C GLY A 113 -6.58 -11.59 11.57
N CYS A 114 -6.89 -10.92 12.67
CA CYS A 114 -8.22 -10.37 12.91
C CYS A 114 -8.18 -8.85 12.90
N GLY A 115 -9.24 -8.24 12.40
CA GLY A 115 -9.43 -6.79 12.45
C GLY A 115 -9.66 -6.29 13.88
N PRO A 116 -9.69 -4.97 14.07
CA PRO A 116 -10.00 -4.37 15.36
C PRO A 116 -11.31 -4.90 15.94
N GLY A 117 -11.33 -5.21 17.25
CA GLY A 117 -12.51 -5.75 17.92
C GLY A 117 -12.67 -7.27 17.82
N PHE A 118 -11.68 -8.00 17.31
CA PHE A 118 -11.68 -9.46 17.26
C PHE A 118 -10.35 -10.04 17.79
N THR A 119 -10.39 -11.29 18.22
CA THR A 119 -9.23 -12.09 18.63
C THR A 119 -9.18 -13.38 17.82
N LEU A 120 -7.97 -13.77 17.40
CA LEU A 120 -7.75 -15.02 16.69
C LEU A 120 -7.99 -16.21 17.63
N SER A 121 -8.78 -17.16 17.17
CA SER A 121 -9.10 -18.38 17.90
C SER A 121 -7.90 -19.33 17.91
N HIS A 122 -7.93 -20.31 18.81
CA HIS A 122 -6.89 -21.33 18.93
C HIS A 122 -6.74 -22.21 17.67
N ASP A 123 -7.74 -22.26 16.79
CA ASP A 123 -7.65 -22.95 15.50
C ASP A 123 -6.71 -22.25 14.49
N GLY A 124 -6.26 -21.03 14.81
CA GLY A 124 -5.37 -20.26 13.95
C GLY A 124 -6.03 -19.65 12.71
N VAL A 125 -7.36 -19.77 12.55
CA VAL A 125 -8.09 -19.32 11.35
C VAL A 125 -9.34 -18.48 11.64
N SER A 126 -10.01 -18.73 12.76
CA SER A 126 -11.30 -18.10 13.10
C SER A 126 -11.14 -16.87 13.97
N CYS A 127 -11.81 -15.78 13.65
CA CYS A 127 -11.86 -14.55 14.44
C CYS A 127 -13.12 -14.51 15.30
N ARG A 128 -12.95 -14.35 16.62
CA ARG A 128 -14.05 -14.19 17.57
C ARG A 128 -14.17 -12.73 17.99
N PRO A 129 -15.37 -12.15 18.05
CA PRO A 129 -15.53 -10.79 18.55
C PRO A 129 -15.00 -10.68 19.97
N ASN A 130 -14.29 -9.60 20.22
CA ASN A 130 -13.92 -9.20 21.57
C ASN A 130 -15.22 -8.81 22.28
N GLY A 131 -15.47 -9.40 23.44
CA GLY A 131 -16.60 -8.97 24.27
C GLY A 131 -16.55 -7.47 24.54
N CYS A 132 -17.71 -6.84 24.67
CA CYS A 132 -17.78 -5.43 25.03
C CYS A 132 -17.65 -5.20 26.54
N ALA A 133 -17.15 -4.03 26.93
CA ALA A 133 -17.22 -3.59 28.32
C ALA A 133 -18.70 -3.50 28.77
N PRO A 134 -19.01 -3.63 30.08
CA PRO A 134 -20.39 -3.76 30.57
C PRO A 134 -21.39 -2.66 30.16
N HIS A 135 -20.91 -1.45 29.85
CA HIS A 135 -21.74 -0.29 29.46
C HIS A 135 -21.89 -0.12 27.93
N LEU A 136 -21.29 -1.03 27.16
CA LEU A 136 -21.32 -1.04 25.71
C LEU A 136 -22.04 -2.31 25.24
N PHE A 137 -22.74 -2.22 24.12
CA PHE A 137 -23.26 -3.39 23.43
C PHE A 137 -22.59 -3.54 22.07
N MET A 138 -22.44 -4.78 21.63
CA MET A 138 -21.87 -5.09 20.33
C MET A 138 -22.96 -4.91 19.26
N CYS A 139 -22.68 -4.07 18.26
CA CYS A 139 -23.51 -3.98 17.08
C CYS A 139 -23.43 -5.30 16.29
N THR A 140 -24.55 -5.87 15.89
CA THR A 140 -24.58 -7.20 15.23
C THR A 140 -24.04 -7.18 13.81
N THR A 141 -24.04 -6.03 13.13
CA THR A 141 -23.55 -5.87 11.76
C THR A 141 -22.08 -5.48 11.69
N THR A 142 -21.63 -4.56 12.54
CA THR A 142 -20.25 -4.05 12.50
C THR A 142 -19.33 -4.69 13.54
N HIS A 143 -19.90 -5.41 14.51
CA HIS A 143 -19.19 -5.94 15.68
C HIS A 143 -18.44 -4.87 16.51
N THR A 144 -18.79 -3.59 16.31
CA THR A 144 -18.25 -2.48 17.10
C THR A 144 -19.00 -2.37 18.43
N CYS A 145 -18.28 -2.11 19.52
CA CYS A 145 -18.87 -1.78 20.80
C CYS A 145 -19.36 -0.33 20.81
N ILE A 146 -20.67 -0.14 21.01
CA ILE A 146 -21.33 1.18 21.05
C ILE A 146 -22.04 1.38 22.40
N PRO A 147 -22.20 2.63 22.88
CA PRO A 147 -22.85 2.89 24.16
C PRO A 147 -24.26 2.31 24.22
N ALA A 148 -24.59 1.59 25.30
CA ALA A 148 -25.93 0.99 25.51
C ALA A 148 -27.08 1.98 25.36
N LYS A 149 -26.86 3.24 25.74
CA LYS A 149 -27.81 4.35 25.58
C LYS A 149 -28.21 4.69 24.12
N TRP A 150 -27.50 4.17 23.12
CA TRP A 150 -27.81 4.40 21.69
C TRP A 150 -28.66 3.29 21.09
N ARG A 151 -29.05 2.29 21.90
CA ARG A 151 -30.01 1.26 21.52
C ARG A 151 -31.42 1.88 21.60
N GLN A 152 -31.95 2.30 20.45
CA GLN A 152 -33.38 2.65 20.31
C GLN A 152 -34.23 1.39 20.31
#